data_AF-A0A7J4R9R0-F1
#
_entry.id   AF-A0A7J4R9R0-F1
#
_cell.length_a   1.000
_cell.length_b   1.000
_cell.length_c   1.000
_cell.angle_alpha   90.00
_cell.angle_beta   90.00
_cell.angle_gamma   90.00
#
_symmetry.space_group_name_H-M   'P 1'
#
loop_
_entity.id
_entity.type
_entity.pdbx_description
1 polymer ?
#
loop_
_entity_poly.entity_id
_entity_poly.type
_entity_poly.pdbx_seq_one_letter_code
_entity_poly.pdbx_strand_id
1 'polypeptide(L)'
;MPELLGRGYCGGHVTLLFTIEDSDPDPINQGSRGVGICLQDGVEIICRGREGKGNLDVFFTDHIGDSRLYMDCLNLLSIGVPEVMEYDWEATVKLGLPTGQGFGMSAAGSVSFCNSIQRAIGIPYEEGHRRSLMISHLVDRKRSSGLGDVTALSAGGVEIRKIPGSPFSGHLLENGPGKSEGWTTEAEIILAWKGEGGKHTSSYIDNPEWRGLISSAGSKNLEDLS
;
A
#
# COMPACT_ATOMS: atom_id res chain seq x y z
N MET A 1 -9.20 19.76 25.24
CA MET A 1 -9.06 20.04 23.80
C MET A 1 -9.73 18.94 23.02
N PRO A 2 -10.32 19.21 21.84
CA PRO A 2 -10.97 18.16 21.06
C PRO A 2 -9.93 17.12 20.65
N GLU A 3 -10.26 15.83 20.82
CA GLU A 3 -9.50 14.73 20.26
C GLU A 3 -9.60 14.80 18.73
N LEU A 4 -8.46 14.73 18.04
CA LEU A 4 -8.45 14.63 16.59
C LEU A 4 -8.97 13.26 16.19
N LEU A 5 -9.78 13.19 15.13
CA LEU A 5 -10.34 11.93 14.66
C LEU A 5 -10.26 11.86 13.14
N GLY A 6 -9.65 10.80 12.63
CA GLY A 6 -9.57 10.53 11.20
C GLY A 6 -9.87 9.07 10.89
N ARG A 7 -10.59 8.86 9.78
CA ARG A 7 -10.89 7.54 9.24
C ARG A 7 -10.22 7.40 7.88
N GLY A 8 -9.59 6.26 7.66
CA GLY A 8 -9.00 5.87 6.39
C GLY A 8 -9.45 4.46 6.02
N TYR A 9 -9.60 4.24 4.72
CA TYR A 9 -9.98 2.94 4.17
C TYR A 9 -9.32 2.76 2.81
N CYS A 10 -8.89 1.54 2.54
CA CYS A 10 -8.31 1.14 1.26
C CYS A 10 -8.60 -0.35 1.05
N GLY A 11 -9.04 -0.69 -0.16
CA GLY A 11 -9.25 -2.07 -0.59
C GLY A 11 -7.94 -2.87 -0.63
N GLY A 12 -8.06 -4.19 -0.61
CA GLY A 12 -6.94 -5.09 -0.91
C GLY A 12 -6.57 -5.09 -2.40
N HIS A 13 -5.51 -5.80 -2.74
CA HIS A 13 -5.07 -5.98 -4.13
C HIS A 13 -4.58 -7.40 -4.37
N VAL A 14 -4.92 -7.97 -5.52
CA VAL A 14 -4.44 -9.28 -5.98
C VAL A 14 -3.71 -9.09 -7.30
N THR A 15 -2.41 -9.39 -7.32
CA THR A 15 -1.64 -9.44 -8.55
C THR A 15 -1.92 -10.75 -9.30
N LEU A 16 -2.18 -10.67 -10.60
CA LEU A 16 -2.39 -11.84 -11.47
C LEU A 16 -1.10 -12.24 -12.18
N LEU A 17 -0.43 -11.28 -12.80
CA LEU A 17 0.86 -11.44 -13.48
C LEU A 17 1.71 -10.19 -13.25
N PHE A 18 3.03 -10.35 -13.15
CA PHE A 18 3.93 -9.23 -12.88
C PHE A 18 5.36 -9.49 -13.34
N THR A 19 6.12 -8.40 -13.49
CA THR A 19 7.58 -8.38 -13.58
C THR A 19 8.17 -7.76 -12.31
N ILE A 20 9.43 -8.04 -12.03
CA ILE A 20 10.14 -7.45 -10.89
C ILE A 20 11.19 -6.45 -11.39
N GLU A 21 11.01 -5.18 -11.05
CA GLU A 21 11.79 -4.03 -11.52
C GLU A 21 12.31 -3.21 -10.32
N ASP A 22 13.23 -3.78 -9.53
CA ASP A 22 13.74 -3.17 -8.29
C ASP A 22 15.23 -2.83 -8.31
N SER A 23 15.86 -2.88 -9.48
CA SER A 23 17.30 -2.61 -9.62
C SER A 23 17.67 -1.13 -9.55
N ASP A 24 16.70 -0.22 -9.67
CA ASP A 24 16.95 1.22 -9.57
C ASP A 24 17.43 1.58 -8.15
N PRO A 25 18.48 2.41 -7.98
CA PRO A 25 18.96 2.78 -6.66
C PRO A 25 17.96 3.64 -5.87
N ASP A 26 17.06 4.36 -6.53
CA ASP A 26 16.02 5.16 -5.87
C ASP A 26 14.73 4.35 -5.70
N PRO A 27 14.28 4.08 -4.46
CA PRO A 27 13.04 3.36 -4.18
C PRO A 27 11.80 3.92 -4.88
N ILE A 28 11.79 5.22 -5.22
CA ILE A 28 10.64 5.81 -5.93
C ILE A 28 10.47 5.23 -7.33
N ASN A 29 11.56 4.83 -7.98
CA ASN A 29 11.57 4.26 -9.34
C ASN A 29 11.40 2.74 -9.34
N GLN A 30 11.68 2.09 -8.20
CA GLN A 30 11.50 0.65 -8.07
C GLN A 30 10.03 0.27 -8.08
N GLY A 31 9.72 -0.87 -8.70
CA GLY A 31 8.40 -1.48 -8.58
C GLY A 31 8.21 -2.71 -9.46
N SER A 32 7.06 -2.78 -10.11
CA SER A 32 6.68 -3.87 -11.01
C SER A 32 5.83 -3.36 -12.16
N ARG A 33 5.92 -4.03 -13.31
CA ARG A 33 4.83 -4.03 -14.30
C ARG A 33 3.91 -5.21 -14.00
N GLY A 34 2.66 -5.18 -14.44
CA GLY A 34 1.75 -6.28 -14.16
C GLY A 34 0.28 -5.96 -14.38
N VAL A 35 -0.56 -6.95 -14.10
CA VAL A 35 -2.02 -6.84 -14.11
C VAL A 35 -2.54 -7.35 -12.77
N GLY A 36 -3.59 -6.71 -12.27
CA GLY A 36 -4.14 -7.01 -10.96
C GLY A 36 -5.59 -6.59 -10.81
N ILE A 37 -6.16 -6.93 -9.65
CA ILE A 37 -7.53 -6.59 -9.29
C ILE A 37 -7.52 -5.97 -7.89
N CYS A 38 -8.06 -4.76 -7.78
CA CYS A 38 -8.32 -4.12 -6.50
C CYS A 38 -9.66 -4.63 -5.93
N LEU A 39 -9.65 -5.01 -4.66
CA LEU A 39 -10.78 -5.59 -3.96
C LEU A 39 -11.52 -4.52 -3.17
N GLN A 40 -12.82 -4.71 -2.93
CA GLN A 40 -13.54 -3.88 -1.96
C GLN A 40 -13.10 -4.26 -0.53
N ASP A 41 -13.05 -5.55 -0.19
CA ASP A 41 -12.52 -5.93 1.12
C ASP A 41 -11.05 -5.53 1.26
N GLY A 42 -10.72 -4.93 2.40
CA GLY A 42 -9.43 -4.29 2.62
C GLY A 42 -9.23 -3.87 4.07
N VAL A 43 -8.55 -2.75 4.29
CA VAL A 43 -8.22 -2.28 5.64
C VAL A 43 -9.00 -1.01 5.94
N GLU A 44 -9.60 -0.96 7.13
CA GLU A 44 -10.20 0.24 7.71
C GLU A 44 -9.44 0.62 8.97
N ILE A 45 -9.10 1.91 9.12
CA ILE A 45 -8.38 2.42 10.28
C ILE A 45 -9.05 3.69 10.80
N ILE A 46 -9.25 3.73 12.10
CA ILE A 46 -9.66 4.93 12.84
C ILE A 46 -8.49 5.36 13.70
N CYS A 47 -7.99 6.58 13.47
CA CYS A 47 -6.95 7.19 14.28
C CYS A 47 -7.52 8.29 15.18
N ARG A 48 -7.19 8.24 16.46
CA ARG A 48 -7.45 9.29 17.44
C ARG A 48 -6.14 9.97 17.83
N GLY A 49 -6.09 11.29 17.76
CA GLY A 49 -4.93 12.09 18.11
C GLY A 49 -5.19 12.95 19.34
N ARG A 50 -4.22 12.98 20.25
CA ARG A 50 -4.16 13.90 21.41
C ARG A 50 -2.79 14.55 21.45
N GLU A 51 -2.68 15.79 21.92
CA GLU A 51 -1.38 16.45 22.03
C GLU A 51 -0.38 15.55 22.77
N GLY A 52 0.83 15.44 22.21
CA GLY A 52 1.78 14.41 22.60
C GLY A 52 3.16 14.61 21.98
N LYS A 53 3.88 13.51 21.80
CA LYS A 53 5.27 13.50 21.32
C LYS A 53 5.48 12.51 20.16
N GLY A 54 4.41 12.15 19.45
CA GLY A 54 4.47 11.23 18.32
C GLY A 54 4.48 9.75 18.72
N ASN A 55 3.94 9.39 19.89
CA ASN A 55 3.75 7.99 20.25
C ASN A 55 2.61 7.38 19.41
N LEU A 56 2.68 6.06 19.16
CA LEU A 56 1.66 5.34 18.40
C LEU A 56 1.29 4.02 19.07
N ASP A 57 0.04 3.90 19.49
CA ASP A 57 -0.57 2.65 19.95
C ASP A 57 -1.45 2.07 18.84
N VAL A 58 -1.30 0.78 18.53
CA VAL A 58 -2.04 0.11 17.45
C VAL A 58 -2.83 -1.08 18.02
N PHE A 59 -4.13 -1.09 17.76
CA PHE A 59 -5.07 -2.11 18.21
C PHE A 59 -5.71 -2.79 17.02
N PHE A 60 -5.67 -4.12 16.97
CA PHE A 60 -6.35 -4.91 15.95
C PHE A 60 -7.64 -5.52 16.50
N THR A 61 -8.71 -5.49 15.71
CA THR A 61 -10.04 -5.97 16.13
C THR A 61 -10.22 -7.48 15.93
N ASP A 62 -9.92 -7.98 14.72
CA ASP A 62 -10.15 -9.39 14.36
C ASP A 62 -8.83 -10.12 14.08
N HIS A 63 -8.12 -9.74 13.02
CA HIS A 63 -6.85 -10.35 12.62
C HIS A 63 -5.65 -9.58 13.19
N ILE A 64 -4.58 -10.30 13.56
CA ILE A 64 -3.33 -9.68 14.01
C ILE A 64 -2.51 -9.24 12.79
N GLY A 65 -2.09 -7.97 12.77
CA GLY A 65 -1.16 -7.42 11.79
C GLY A 65 0.17 -7.01 12.41
N ASP A 66 1.03 -6.37 11.61
CA ASP A 66 2.32 -5.87 12.06
C ASP A 66 2.24 -4.38 12.42
N SER A 67 2.19 -4.07 13.72
CA SER A 67 2.10 -2.68 14.21
C SER A 67 3.28 -1.81 13.77
N ARG A 68 4.47 -2.40 13.52
CA ARG A 68 5.67 -1.67 13.08
C ARG A 68 5.48 -1.01 11.71
N LEU A 69 4.58 -1.56 10.88
CA LEU A 69 4.19 -0.95 9.60
C LEU A 69 3.73 0.50 9.79
N TYR A 70 2.82 0.71 10.74
CA TYR A 70 2.20 2.01 10.96
C TYR A 70 3.18 3.01 11.59
N MET A 71 4.13 2.52 12.39
CA MET A 71 5.22 3.36 12.89
C MET A 71 6.17 3.79 11.75
N ASP A 72 6.51 2.89 10.82
CA ASP A 72 7.27 3.25 9.61
C ASP A 72 6.51 4.30 8.77
N CYS A 73 5.20 4.15 8.62
CA CYS A 73 4.35 5.14 7.95
C CYS A 73 4.35 6.50 8.66
N LEU A 74 4.16 6.53 9.98
CA LEU A 74 4.15 7.77 10.77
C LEU A 74 5.49 8.51 10.66
N ASN A 75 6.59 7.78 10.81
CA ASN A 75 7.94 8.32 10.70
C ASN A 75 8.25 8.87 9.31
N LEU A 76 7.77 8.23 8.25
CA LEU A 76 8.01 8.71 6.89
C LEU A 76 7.08 9.89 6.54
N LEU A 77 5.82 9.84 6.99
CA LEU A 77 4.84 10.91 6.81
C LEU A 77 5.31 12.21 7.49
N SER A 78 5.93 12.13 8.67
CA SER A 78 6.40 13.30 9.42
C SER A 78 7.49 14.11 8.72
N ILE A 79 8.18 13.53 7.72
CA ILE A 79 9.11 14.29 6.87
C ILE A 79 8.37 15.35 6.05
N GLY A 80 7.19 15.01 5.53
CA GLY A 80 6.37 15.91 4.71
C GLY A 80 5.29 16.65 5.49
N VAL A 81 4.93 16.17 6.67
CA VAL A 81 3.90 16.74 7.55
C VAL A 81 4.36 16.65 9.01
N PRO A 82 5.31 17.50 9.45
CA PRO A 82 5.91 17.39 10.78
C PRO A 82 4.91 17.50 11.94
N GLU A 83 3.78 18.18 11.74
CA GLU A 83 2.74 18.42 12.73
C GLU A 83 2.11 17.11 13.24
N VAL A 84 2.20 16.00 12.48
CA VAL A 84 1.73 14.69 12.96
C VAL A 84 2.47 14.22 14.22
N MET A 85 3.68 14.73 14.47
CA MET A 85 4.49 14.39 15.65
C MET A 85 4.14 15.21 16.90
N GLU A 86 3.28 16.22 16.77
CA GLU A 86 2.75 17.00 17.90
C GLU A 86 1.64 16.24 18.65
N TYR A 87 1.25 15.06 18.16
CA TYR A 87 0.18 14.24 18.70
C TYR A 87 0.65 12.83 19.01
N ASP A 88 0.15 12.26 20.10
CA ASP A 88 0.14 10.82 20.34
C ASP A 88 -1.12 10.22 19.70
N TRP A 89 -0.94 9.11 18.99
CA TRP A 89 -1.95 8.47 18.17
C TRP A 89 -2.38 7.11 18.72
N GLU A 90 -3.68 6.88 18.71
CA GLU A 90 -4.29 5.55 18.88
C GLU A 90 -4.92 5.13 17.55
N ALA A 91 -4.46 4.02 16.97
CA ALA A 91 -4.97 3.47 15.71
C ALA A 91 -5.74 2.17 15.98
N THR A 92 -7.04 2.16 15.70
CA THR A 92 -7.84 0.94 15.67
C THR A 92 -7.94 0.42 14.24
N VAL A 93 -7.43 -0.79 14.01
CA VAL A 93 -7.30 -1.42 12.70
C VAL A 93 -8.30 -2.57 12.56
N LYS A 94 -9.09 -2.53 11.49
CA LYS A 94 -9.95 -3.62 11.04
C LYS A 94 -9.45 -4.14 9.71
N LEU A 95 -9.12 -5.42 9.69
CA LEU A 95 -8.65 -6.14 8.49
C LEU A 95 -9.82 -6.94 7.93
N GLY A 96 -10.24 -6.65 6.71
CA GLY A 96 -11.31 -7.40 6.01
C GLY A 96 -10.84 -8.70 5.37
N LEU A 97 -9.52 -8.88 5.22
CA LEU A 97 -8.89 -10.07 4.65
C LEU A 97 -7.66 -10.47 5.48
N PRO A 98 -7.24 -11.75 5.45
CA PRO A 98 -6.06 -12.22 6.18
C PRO A 98 -4.76 -11.62 5.62
N THR A 99 -3.82 -11.31 6.52
CA THR A 99 -2.47 -10.87 6.17
C THR A 99 -1.62 -12.03 5.64
N GLY A 100 -0.63 -11.73 4.80
CA GLY A 100 0.31 -12.72 4.28
C GLY A 100 -0.26 -13.72 3.26
N GLN A 101 -1.47 -13.50 2.74
CA GLN A 101 -2.14 -14.37 1.76
C GLN A 101 -2.15 -13.80 0.33
N GLY A 102 -1.38 -12.74 0.07
CA GLY A 102 -1.29 -12.12 -1.27
C GLY A 102 -2.42 -11.14 -1.62
N PHE A 103 -3.15 -10.63 -0.63
CA PHE A 103 -4.22 -9.63 -0.80
C PHE A 103 -3.78 -8.17 -0.67
N GLY A 104 -2.47 -7.87 -0.72
CA GLY A 104 -1.98 -6.49 -0.65
C GLY A 104 -2.31 -5.75 0.66
N MET A 105 -2.58 -6.48 1.75
CA MET A 105 -3.08 -5.91 3.01
C MET A 105 -2.10 -4.95 3.69
N SER A 106 -0.79 -5.13 3.47
CA SER A 106 0.22 -4.19 3.96
C SER A 106 0.11 -2.84 3.26
N ALA A 107 0.02 -2.83 1.92
CA ALA A 107 -0.17 -1.62 1.15
C ALA A 107 -1.49 -0.91 1.51
N ALA A 108 -2.59 -1.67 1.55
CA ALA A 108 -3.90 -1.17 1.95
C ALA A 108 -3.90 -0.58 3.37
N GLY A 109 -3.22 -1.24 4.31
CA GLY A 109 -3.05 -0.77 5.68
C GLY A 109 -2.27 0.54 5.76
N SER A 110 -1.12 0.63 5.08
CA SER A 110 -0.30 1.84 5.00
C SER A 110 -1.08 3.03 4.45
N VAL A 111 -1.79 2.82 3.33
CA VAL A 111 -2.60 3.88 2.70
C VAL A 111 -3.71 4.33 3.63
N SER A 112 -4.41 3.38 4.26
CA SER A 112 -5.49 3.68 5.21
C SER A 112 -4.99 4.46 6.43
N PHE A 113 -3.83 4.10 6.96
CA PHE A 113 -3.24 4.77 8.12
C PHE A 113 -2.78 6.19 7.79
N CYS A 114 -2.06 6.38 6.68
CA CYS A 114 -1.64 7.71 6.25
C CYS A 114 -2.85 8.60 5.93
N ASN A 115 -3.92 8.04 5.35
CA ASN A 115 -5.17 8.78 5.11
C ASN A 115 -5.85 9.17 6.42
N SER A 116 -5.92 8.28 7.41
CA SER A 116 -6.59 8.58 8.69
C SER A 116 -5.84 9.65 9.47
N ILE A 117 -4.51 9.58 9.58
CA ILE A 117 -3.70 10.59 10.26
C ILE A 117 -3.87 11.97 9.62
N GLN A 118 -3.68 12.06 8.30
CA GLN A 118 -3.78 13.33 7.58
C GLN A 118 -5.19 13.93 7.63
N ARG A 119 -6.22 13.08 7.58
CA ARG A 119 -7.61 13.52 7.75
C ARG A 119 -7.88 14.05 9.15
N ALA A 120 -7.30 13.44 10.18
CA ALA A 120 -7.48 13.85 11.57
C ALA A 120 -6.93 15.27 11.83
N ILE A 121 -5.81 15.63 11.20
CA ILE A 121 -5.21 16.97 11.29
C ILE A 121 -5.76 17.97 10.26
N GLY A 122 -6.70 17.56 9.40
CA GLY A 122 -7.42 18.46 8.48
C GLY A 122 -6.73 18.72 7.14
N ILE A 123 -5.80 17.87 6.69
CA ILE A 123 -5.22 17.98 5.34
C ILE A 123 -6.30 17.69 4.27
N PRO A 124 -6.36 18.49 3.18
CA PRO A 124 -7.29 18.24 2.07
C PRO A 124 -7.17 16.83 1.50
N TYR A 125 -8.30 16.21 1.20
CA TYR A 125 -8.36 14.78 0.84
C TYR A 125 -7.44 14.41 -0.33
N GLU A 126 -7.49 15.12 -1.46
CA GLU A 126 -6.70 14.79 -2.66
C GLU A 126 -5.21 14.84 -2.40
N GLU A 127 -4.74 15.92 -1.77
CA GLU A 127 -3.34 16.10 -1.41
C GLU A 127 -2.88 15.03 -0.43
N GLY A 128 -3.67 14.81 0.63
CA GLY A 128 -3.41 13.80 1.63
C GLY A 128 -3.37 12.39 1.04
N HIS A 129 -4.29 12.07 0.14
CA HIS A 129 -4.37 10.75 -0.49
C HIS A 129 -3.17 10.45 -1.40
N ARG A 130 -2.76 11.41 -2.23
CA ARG A 130 -1.57 11.25 -3.09
C ARG A 130 -0.31 11.10 -2.26
N ARG A 131 -0.19 11.85 -1.16
CA ARG A 131 0.89 11.69 -0.19
C ARG A 131 0.85 10.31 0.46
N SER A 132 -0.32 9.82 0.88
CA SER A 132 -0.49 8.49 1.47
C SER A 132 -0.02 7.39 0.53
N LEU A 133 -0.35 7.48 -0.76
CA LEU A 133 0.10 6.53 -1.77
C LEU A 133 1.63 6.58 -1.92
N MET A 134 2.23 7.77 -2.07
CA MET A 134 3.70 7.90 -2.14
C MET A 134 4.40 7.32 -0.90
N ILE A 135 3.93 7.67 0.30
CA ILE A 135 4.50 7.19 1.57
C ILE A 135 4.36 5.67 1.68
N SER A 136 3.21 5.12 1.31
CA SER A 136 2.96 3.67 1.36
C SER A 136 3.87 2.91 0.40
N HIS A 137 4.09 3.45 -0.81
CA HIS A 137 5.04 2.88 -1.78
C HIS A 137 6.44 2.80 -1.19
N LEU A 138 6.93 3.91 -0.63
CA LEU A 138 8.27 3.97 -0.03
C LEU A 138 8.42 3.04 1.18
N VAL A 139 7.38 2.91 2.02
CA VAL A 139 7.36 1.95 3.13
C VAL A 139 7.43 0.53 2.60
N ASP A 140 6.65 0.17 1.57
CA ASP A 140 6.71 -1.18 0.97
C ASP A 140 8.09 -1.50 0.41
N ARG A 141 8.74 -0.53 -0.27
CA ARG A 141 10.11 -0.69 -0.79
C ARG A 141 11.13 -0.85 0.34
N LYS A 142 11.05 -0.02 1.39
CA LYS A 142 11.96 -0.10 2.56
C LYS A 142 11.85 -1.45 3.27
N ARG A 143 10.66 -2.03 3.31
CA ARG A 143 10.38 -3.30 4.00
C ARG A 143 10.50 -4.52 3.09
N SER A 144 10.82 -4.34 1.81
CA SER A 144 10.80 -5.38 0.78
C SER A 144 9.49 -6.18 0.77
N SER A 145 8.36 -5.53 1.10
CA SER A 145 7.05 -6.20 1.27
C SER A 145 6.18 -6.16 0.03
N GLY A 146 6.41 -5.20 -0.88
CA GLY A 146 5.58 -4.96 -2.06
C GLY A 146 6.35 -4.27 -3.18
N LEU A 147 5.98 -4.57 -4.42
CA LEU A 147 6.57 -3.98 -5.64
C LEU A 147 5.58 -3.13 -6.44
N GLY A 148 4.28 -3.36 -6.31
CA GLY A 148 3.32 -2.57 -7.07
C GLY A 148 1.89 -2.59 -6.55
N ASP A 149 1.64 -3.10 -5.35
CA ASP A 149 0.30 -3.05 -4.76
C ASP A 149 -0.18 -1.60 -4.62
N VAL A 150 0.68 -0.70 -4.17
CA VAL A 150 0.33 0.73 -4.02
C VAL A 150 0.06 1.40 -5.37
N THR A 151 0.89 1.14 -6.39
CA THR A 151 0.68 1.68 -7.74
C THR A 151 -0.61 1.15 -8.35
N ALA A 152 -0.93 -0.14 -8.15
CA ALA A 152 -2.19 -0.74 -8.54
C ALA A 152 -3.40 -0.10 -7.82
N LEU A 153 -3.31 0.05 -6.49
CA LEU A 153 -4.35 0.68 -5.66
C LEU A 153 -4.62 2.14 -6.05
N SER A 154 -3.62 2.85 -6.59
CA SER A 154 -3.79 4.21 -7.09
C SER A 154 -4.65 4.30 -8.36
N ALA A 155 -4.67 3.25 -9.18
CA ALA A 155 -5.50 3.15 -10.37
C ALA A 155 -6.90 2.60 -10.04
N GLY A 156 -6.98 1.62 -9.15
CA GLY A 156 -8.22 0.98 -8.75
C GLY A 156 -8.84 0.08 -9.82
N GLY A 157 -9.90 -0.65 -9.44
CA GLY A 157 -10.60 -1.57 -10.35
C GLY A 157 -9.72 -2.74 -10.82
N VAL A 158 -9.86 -3.11 -12.09
CA VAL A 158 -8.93 -4.01 -12.79
C VAL A 158 -7.83 -3.14 -13.39
N GLU A 159 -6.58 -3.43 -13.08
CA GLU A 159 -5.45 -2.54 -13.36
C GLU A 159 -4.40 -3.18 -14.26
N ILE A 160 -3.71 -2.34 -15.04
CA ILE A 160 -2.43 -2.65 -15.68
C ILE A 160 -1.35 -1.62 -15.30
N ARG A 161 -0.29 -2.09 -14.64
CA ARG A 161 0.95 -1.35 -14.35
C ARG A 161 1.86 -1.41 -15.57
N LYS A 162 1.94 -0.28 -16.30
CA LYS A 162 2.74 -0.14 -17.52
C LYS A 162 4.19 0.23 -17.23
N ILE A 163 4.41 1.13 -16.26
CA ILE A 163 5.74 1.63 -15.87
C ILE A 163 5.93 1.38 -14.37
N PRO A 164 7.04 0.74 -13.93
CA PRO A 164 7.31 0.52 -12.50
C PRO A 164 7.59 1.85 -11.78
N GLY A 165 7.34 1.85 -10.47
CA GLY A 165 7.60 3.00 -9.60
C GLY A 165 6.38 3.47 -8.82
N SER A 166 6.60 4.48 -7.99
CA SER A 166 5.56 5.14 -7.20
C SER A 166 4.58 5.90 -8.10
N PRO A 167 3.26 5.86 -7.82
CA PRO A 167 2.28 6.63 -8.58
C PRO A 167 2.43 8.15 -8.42
N PHE A 168 3.02 8.59 -7.29
CA PHE A 168 3.26 9.98 -6.98
C PHE A 168 4.68 10.19 -6.44
N SER A 169 5.29 11.33 -6.75
CA SER A 169 6.57 11.77 -6.20
C SER A 169 6.66 13.30 -6.18
N GLY A 170 7.72 13.82 -5.57
CA GLY A 170 8.00 15.25 -5.52
C GLY A 170 7.05 16.03 -4.59
N HIS A 171 7.33 17.33 -4.45
CA HIS A 171 6.60 18.19 -3.52
C HIS A 171 5.13 18.43 -3.94
N LEU A 172 4.88 18.56 -5.25
CA LEU A 172 3.54 18.88 -5.77
C LEU A 172 2.62 17.65 -5.85
N LEU A 173 3.16 16.43 -5.77
CA LEU A 173 2.40 15.18 -5.83
C LEU A 173 1.45 15.11 -7.04
N GLU A 174 1.84 15.67 -8.18
CA GLU A 174 1.03 15.68 -9.40
C GLU A 174 1.18 14.38 -10.19
N ASN A 175 2.36 13.77 -10.13
CA ASN A 175 2.70 12.54 -10.82
C ASN A 175 3.88 11.84 -10.14
N GLY A 176 4.11 10.58 -10.51
CA GLY A 176 5.30 9.82 -10.17
C GLY A 176 5.78 8.98 -11.35
N PRO A 177 6.93 8.28 -11.19
CA PRO A 177 7.50 7.42 -12.24
C PRO A 177 6.60 6.24 -12.59
N GLY A 178 5.88 5.68 -11.61
CA GLY A 178 4.94 4.60 -11.80
C GLY A 178 3.72 5.03 -12.60
N LYS A 179 3.31 4.21 -13.57
CA LYS A 179 2.08 4.39 -14.35
C LYS A 179 1.25 3.12 -14.29
N SER A 180 0.04 3.24 -13.77
CA SER A 180 -0.99 2.22 -13.82
C SER A 180 -2.27 2.81 -14.39
N GLU A 181 -2.97 2.03 -15.20
CA GLU A 181 -4.28 2.36 -15.76
C GLU A 181 -5.29 1.35 -15.25
N GLY A 182 -6.44 1.83 -14.79
CA GLY A 182 -7.49 0.99 -14.21
C GLY A 182 -8.83 1.23 -14.90
N TRP A 183 -9.64 0.19 -14.98
CA TRP A 183 -11.06 0.32 -15.32
C TRP A 183 -11.91 -0.42 -14.30
N THR A 184 -13.14 0.07 -14.12
CA THR A 184 -14.09 -0.55 -13.20
C THR A 184 -15.07 -1.42 -13.98
N THR A 185 -15.33 -2.61 -13.47
CA THR A 185 -16.41 -3.49 -13.93
C THR A 185 -17.07 -4.11 -12.71
N GLU A 186 -18.38 -4.31 -12.75
CA GLU A 186 -19.05 -5.14 -11.76
C GLU A 186 -18.74 -6.60 -12.07
N ALA A 187 -18.02 -7.26 -11.17
CA ALA A 187 -17.68 -8.67 -11.27
C ALA A 187 -17.68 -9.29 -9.87
N GLU A 188 -18.37 -10.43 -9.71
CA GLU A 188 -18.32 -11.20 -8.48
C GLU A 188 -17.03 -12.03 -8.45
N ILE A 189 -16.22 -11.87 -7.40
CA ILE A 189 -14.94 -12.55 -7.24
C ILE A 189 -15.03 -13.49 -6.04
N ILE A 190 -14.68 -14.76 -6.26
CA ILE A 190 -14.52 -15.73 -5.18
C ILE A 190 -13.05 -15.75 -4.78
N LEU A 191 -12.78 -15.34 -3.53
CA LEU A 191 -11.45 -15.44 -2.93
C LEU A 191 -11.36 -16.74 -2.14
N ALA A 192 -10.32 -17.53 -2.39
CA ALA A 192 -10.04 -18.77 -1.67
C ALA A 192 -8.61 -18.75 -1.12
N TRP A 193 -8.46 -18.93 0.19
CA TRP A 193 -7.17 -18.97 0.88
C TRP A 193 -7.12 -20.11 1.89
N LYS A 194 -5.91 -20.46 2.33
CA LYS A 194 -5.71 -21.46 3.38
C LYS A 194 -5.82 -20.81 4.76
N GLY A 195 -6.52 -21.47 5.69
CA GLY A 195 -6.73 -20.96 7.05
C GLY A 195 -5.45 -20.85 7.88
N GLU A 196 -4.45 -21.70 7.62
CA GLU A 196 -3.12 -21.62 8.25
C GLU A 196 -2.11 -21.05 7.25
N GLY A 197 -1.47 -19.94 7.61
CA GLY A 197 -0.22 -19.39 7.08
C GLY A 197 -0.01 -19.41 5.56
N GLY A 198 0.01 -18.23 4.93
CA GLY A 198 0.55 -18.09 3.58
C GLY A 198 2.06 -18.36 3.58
N LYS A 199 2.57 -19.01 2.53
CA LYS A 199 4.03 -19.14 2.34
C LYS A 199 4.62 -17.74 2.24
N HIS A 200 5.72 -17.48 2.95
CA HIS A 200 6.45 -16.20 2.86
C HIS A 200 6.86 -15.93 1.41
N THR A 201 6.24 -14.94 0.78
CA THR A 201 6.46 -14.57 -0.63
C THR A 201 7.92 -14.21 -0.93
N SER A 202 8.64 -13.70 0.08
CA SER A 202 10.07 -13.37 0.00
C SER A 202 10.93 -14.56 -0.43
N SER A 203 10.61 -15.79 -0.02
CA SER A 203 11.43 -16.96 -0.36
C SER A 203 11.47 -17.27 -1.86
N TYR A 204 10.47 -16.81 -2.63
CA TYR A 204 10.41 -16.99 -4.08
C TYR A 204 10.96 -15.79 -4.84
N ILE A 205 10.69 -14.57 -4.34
CA ILE A 205 11.12 -13.31 -4.99
C ILE A 205 12.64 -13.13 -4.89
N ASP A 206 13.26 -13.56 -3.78
CA ASP A 206 14.70 -13.43 -3.56
C ASP A 206 15.52 -14.53 -4.26
N ASN A 207 14.86 -15.56 -4.82
CA ASN A 207 15.53 -16.61 -5.58
C ASN A 207 15.74 -16.16 -7.05
N PRO A 208 16.98 -16.08 -7.55
CA PRO A 208 17.27 -15.58 -8.89
C PRO A 208 16.61 -16.36 -10.03
N GLU A 209 16.45 -17.68 -9.87
CA GLU A 209 15.81 -18.55 -10.87
C GLU A 209 14.31 -18.27 -10.93
N TRP A 210 13.63 -18.26 -9.79
CA TRP A 210 12.21 -17.92 -9.70
C TRP A 210 11.93 -16.51 -10.19
N ARG A 211 12.77 -15.55 -9.82
CA ARG A 211 12.69 -14.17 -10.30
C ARG A 211 12.80 -14.09 -11.82
N GLY A 212 13.74 -14.83 -12.43
CA GLY A 212 13.89 -14.91 -13.88
C GLY A 212 12.66 -15.49 -14.57
N LEU A 213 12.10 -16.58 -14.02
CA LEU A 213 10.89 -17.22 -14.55
C LEU A 213 9.67 -16.30 -14.45
N ILE A 214 9.47 -15.64 -13.31
CA ILE A 214 8.36 -14.68 -13.09
C ILE A 214 8.46 -13.53 -14.08
N SER A 215 9.61 -12.85 -14.14
CA SER A 215 9.78 -11.71 -15.04
C SER A 215 9.67 -12.09 -16.51
N SER A 216 10.19 -13.26 -16.92
CA SER A 216 10.06 -13.74 -18.30
C SER A 216 8.59 -14.02 -18.68
N ALA A 217 7.85 -14.71 -17.80
CA ALA A 217 6.43 -14.96 -18.02
C ALA A 217 5.62 -13.66 -18.01
N GLY A 218 5.88 -12.75 -17.06
CA GLY A 218 5.22 -11.45 -16.95
C GLY A 218 5.43 -10.60 -18.20
N SER A 219 6.68 -10.42 -18.65
CA SER A 219 7.00 -9.63 -19.84
C SER A 219 6.30 -10.17 -21.08
N LYS A 220 6.35 -11.49 -21.30
CA LYS A 220 5.70 -12.12 -22.46
C LYS A 220 4.19 -11.84 -22.50
N ASN A 221 3.50 -11.96 -21.37
CA ASN A 221 2.05 -11.75 -21.34
C ASN A 221 1.66 -10.26 -21.37
N LEU A 222 2.54 -9.35 -20.92
CA LEU A 222 2.29 -7.91 -20.98
C LEU A 222 2.46 -7.33 -22.38
N GLU A 223 3.36 -7.89 -23.21
CA GLU A 223 3.50 -7.50 -24.62
C GLU A 223 2.21 -7.73 -25.42
N ASP A 224 1.45 -8.78 -25.08
CA ASP A 224 0.17 -9.10 -25.72
C ASP A 224 -0.99 -8.16 -25.28
N LEU A 225 -0.76 -7.32 -24.27
CA LEU A 225 -1.78 -6.44 -23.65
C LEU A 225 -1.50 -4.94 -23.88
N SER A 226 -0.39 -4.59 -24.54
CA SER A 226 0.03 -3.21 -24.86
C SER A 226 -0.31 -2.80 -26.28
#